data_AF-A0A2V8JLC7-F1
#
_entry.id   AF-A0A2V8JLC7-F1
#
_cell.length_a   1.000
_cell.length_b   1.000
_cell.length_c   1.000
_cell.angle_alpha   90.00
_cell.angle_beta   90.00
_cell.angle_gamma   90.00
#
_symmetry.space_group_name_H-M   'P 1'
#
loop_
_entity.id
_entity.type
_entity.pdbx_description
1 polymer ?
#
loop_
_entity_poly.entity_id
_entity_poly.type
_entity_poly.pdbx_seq_one_letter_code
_entity_poly.pdbx_strand_id
1 'polypeptide(L)'
;QFLNPLDSQAVQRALFTALDKWVTAGTLPPPSQSPKLSDGTLVKPDQSSTGFPRIPGVTYTGLKTTRYLLNYGPHFYTTGIPTINPPTFTPPYQDNPANGPIYPSFVPKTDADGNDIAGIRLPEVQVPLATYTGWALRAGPQGGDGCEGSGQYIPFPKTKADRLASGDPRMSIEERYGNVETYSSLLQNAIKNLVRSGFLLPFDADAALSKNLNNALKNGLLPKK
;
A
#
# COMPACT_ATOMS: atom_id res chain seq x y z
N GLN A 1 -6.30 -0.51 -15.41
CA GLN A 1 -5.93 -0.41 -13.99
C GLN A 1 -6.91 0.57 -13.35
N PHE A 2 -7.53 0.18 -12.23
CA PHE A 2 -8.41 1.08 -11.48
C PHE A 2 -7.59 1.84 -10.44
N LEU A 3 -7.98 3.08 -10.15
CA LEU A 3 -7.38 3.87 -9.07
C LEU A 3 -7.62 3.20 -7.72
N ASN A 4 -6.69 3.38 -6.77
CA ASN A 4 -6.86 2.86 -5.43
C ASN A 4 -7.96 3.65 -4.69
N PRO A 5 -9.09 3.02 -4.27
CA PRO A 5 -10.21 3.69 -3.64
C PRO A 5 -10.07 3.83 -2.12
N LEU A 6 -8.93 3.42 -1.55
CA LEU A 6 -8.72 3.49 -0.11
C LEU A 6 -8.74 4.95 0.36
N ASP A 7 -9.50 5.18 1.42
CA ASP A 7 -9.70 6.49 2.03
C ASP A 7 -9.26 6.44 3.50
N SER A 8 -8.22 7.21 3.82
CA SER A 8 -7.64 7.25 5.16
C SER A 8 -8.26 8.33 6.07
N GLN A 9 -9.27 9.08 5.61
CA GLN A 9 -9.86 10.18 6.39
C GLN A 9 -10.35 9.77 7.78
N ALA A 10 -10.96 8.58 7.91
CA ALA A 10 -11.43 8.08 9.21
C ALA A 10 -10.27 7.79 10.18
N VAL A 11 -9.15 7.27 9.66
CA VAL A 11 -7.91 7.11 10.44
C VAL A 11 -7.33 8.45 10.83
N GLN A 12 -7.29 9.41 9.90
CA GLN A 12 -6.78 10.76 10.18
C GLN A 12 -7.59 11.46 11.28
N ARG A 13 -8.93 11.33 11.28
CA ARG A 13 -9.78 11.81 12.38
C ARG A 13 -9.43 11.16 13.71
N ALA A 14 -9.30 9.83 13.75
CA ALA A 14 -8.94 9.11 14.97
C ALA A 14 -7.57 9.56 15.51
N LEU A 15 -6.57 9.72 14.64
CA LEU A 15 -5.24 10.19 15.02
C LEU A 15 -5.23 11.66 15.45
N PHE A 16 -6.09 12.49 14.89
CA PHE A 16 -6.26 13.88 15.34
C PHE A 16 -6.83 13.94 16.76
N THR A 17 -7.82 13.09 17.07
CA THR A 17 -8.32 12.93 18.46
C THR A 17 -7.24 12.35 19.38
N ALA A 18 -6.41 11.43 18.91
CA ALA A 18 -5.31 10.88 19.70
C ALA A 18 -4.24 11.96 20.01
N LEU A 19 -3.94 12.83 19.06
CA LEU A 19 -3.05 13.98 19.25
C LEU A 19 -3.60 14.93 20.33
N ASP A 20 -4.88 15.29 20.24
CA ASP A 20 -5.54 16.14 21.23
C ASP A 20 -5.44 15.54 22.65
N LYS A 21 -5.78 14.27 22.82
CA LYS A 21 -5.67 13.56 24.11
C LYS A 21 -4.24 13.49 24.63
N TRP A 22 -3.26 13.38 23.74
CA TRP A 22 -1.86 13.37 24.14
C TRP A 22 -1.42 14.73 24.68
N VAL A 23 -1.75 15.81 23.98
CA VAL A 23 -1.35 17.17 24.35
C VAL A 23 -2.10 17.66 25.59
N THR A 24 -3.38 17.34 25.73
CA THR A 24 -4.24 17.86 26.81
C THR A 24 -4.22 17.01 28.07
N ALA A 25 -4.12 15.68 27.94
CA ALA A 25 -4.29 14.73 29.03
C ALA A 25 -3.10 13.77 29.20
N GLY A 26 -2.01 13.93 28.44
CA GLY A 26 -0.83 13.08 28.52
C GLY A 26 -1.06 11.63 28.06
N THR A 27 -2.21 11.32 27.46
CA THR A 27 -2.52 9.96 27.00
C THR A 27 -1.77 9.68 25.69
N LEU A 28 -0.84 8.72 25.71
CA LEU A 28 -0.03 8.42 24.52
C LEU A 28 -0.90 7.98 23.33
N PRO A 29 -0.57 8.44 22.10
CA PRO A 29 -1.25 7.98 20.90
C PRO A 29 -0.92 6.49 20.60
N PRO A 30 -1.70 5.82 19.74
CA PRO A 30 -1.37 4.49 19.27
C PRO A 30 0.06 4.44 18.68
N PRO A 31 0.83 3.37 18.92
CA PRO A 31 2.18 3.23 18.36
C PRO A 31 2.19 3.30 16.82
N SER A 32 3.20 3.96 16.25
CA SER A 32 3.37 4.05 14.79
C SER A 32 3.47 2.67 14.15
N GLN A 33 2.69 2.45 13.08
CA GLN A 33 2.67 1.22 12.29
C GLN A 33 3.52 1.30 11.02
N SER A 34 4.38 2.32 10.90
CA SER A 34 5.24 2.49 9.72
C SER A 34 6.12 1.27 9.49
N PRO A 35 6.33 0.85 8.23
CA PRO A 35 7.23 -0.26 7.92
C PRO A 35 8.67 0.10 8.32
N LYS A 36 9.45 -0.88 8.78
CA LYS A 36 10.82 -0.72 9.27
C LYS A 36 11.77 -1.78 8.72
N LEU A 37 13.04 -1.42 8.63
CA LEU A 37 14.10 -2.38 8.32
C LEU A 37 14.31 -3.36 9.48
N SER A 38 14.20 -2.89 10.72
CA SER A 38 14.48 -3.66 11.94
C SER A 38 13.55 -4.84 12.15
N ASP A 39 12.32 -4.79 11.62
CA ASP A 39 11.33 -5.87 11.73
C ASP A 39 11.04 -6.56 10.37
N GLY A 40 11.83 -6.24 9.34
CA GLY A 40 11.73 -6.87 8.02
C GLY A 40 10.48 -6.51 7.22
N THR A 41 9.74 -5.46 7.63
CA THR A 41 8.57 -4.96 6.89
C THR A 41 8.93 -3.93 5.80
N LEU A 42 10.15 -3.37 5.84
CA LEU A 42 10.79 -2.71 4.69
C LEU A 42 11.79 -3.66 4.03
N VAL A 43 11.70 -3.77 2.71
CA VAL A 43 12.51 -4.69 1.89
C VAL A 43 12.92 -4.03 0.58
N LYS A 44 13.85 -4.63 -0.16
CA LYS A 44 14.29 -4.11 -1.46
C LYS A 44 13.10 -4.05 -2.45
N PRO A 45 13.05 -3.06 -3.37
CA PRO A 45 11.97 -2.89 -4.33
C PRO A 45 12.11 -3.85 -5.51
N ASP A 46 12.20 -5.15 -5.22
CA ASP A 46 12.21 -6.20 -6.22
C ASP A 46 11.15 -7.24 -5.85
N GLN A 47 10.66 -7.97 -6.85
CA GLN A 47 9.53 -8.89 -6.67
C GLN A 47 9.81 -9.99 -5.64
N SER A 48 11.05 -10.46 -5.54
CA SER A 48 11.41 -11.54 -4.61
C SER A 48 11.44 -11.04 -3.17
N SER A 49 11.95 -9.84 -2.95
CA SER A 49 12.04 -9.20 -1.63
C SER A 49 10.68 -8.74 -1.13
N THR A 50 9.88 -8.07 -1.98
CA THR A 50 8.53 -7.61 -1.61
C THR A 50 7.54 -8.75 -1.41
N GLY A 51 7.72 -9.85 -2.15
CA GLY A 51 6.75 -10.93 -2.19
C GLY A 51 5.51 -10.58 -3.02
N PHE A 52 5.55 -9.52 -3.85
CA PHE A 52 4.39 -9.14 -4.65
C PHE A 52 4.04 -10.26 -5.66
N PRO A 53 2.80 -10.78 -5.64
CA PRO A 53 2.43 -11.94 -6.43
C PRO A 53 2.48 -11.66 -7.94
N ARG A 54 2.73 -12.70 -8.73
CA ARG A 54 2.61 -12.63 -10.19
C ARG A 54 1.14 -12.68 -10.60
N ILE A 55 0.47 -11.54 -10.54
CA ILE A 55 -0.95 -11.42 -10.93
C ILE A 55 -1.03 -11.28 -12.47
N PRO A 56 -1.83 -12.12 -13.17
CA PRO A 56 -2.04 -12.00 -14.60
C PRO A 56 -2.48 -10.58 -15.02
N GLY A 57 -1.83 -10.02 -16.04
CA GLY A 57 -2.15 -8.67 -16.55
C GLY A 57 -1.65 -7.51 -15.67
N VAL A 58 -0.91 -7.77 -14.59
CA VAL A 58 -0.32 -6.74 -13.72
C VAL A 58 1.20 -6.74 -13.86
N THR A 59 1.75 -5.59 -14.21
CA THR A 59 3.20 -5.39 -14.29
C THR A 59 3.71 -4.79 -13.00
N TYR A 60 4.58 -5.52 -12.30
CA TYR A 60 5.39 -4.99 -11.21
C TYR A 60 6.86 -4.97 -11.62
N THR A 61 7.41 -3.76 -11.75
CA THR A 61 8.81 -3.55 -12.17
C THR A 61 9.75 -3.30 -11.00
N GLY A 62 9.21 -3.09 -9.79
CA GLY A 62 10.01 -2.54 -8.69
C GLY A 62 10.53 -1.13 -8.98
N LEU A 63 9.90 -0.42 -9.92
CA LEU A 63 10.31 0.93 -10.29
C LEU A 63 10.32 1.82 -9.05
N LYS A 64 11.46 2.46 -8.84
CA LYS A 64 11.73 3.41 -7.78
C LYS A 64 12.51 4.57 -8.38
N THR A 65 12.33 5.75 -7.82
CA THR A 65 13.18 6.87 -8.23
C THR A 65 14.54 6.74 -7.56
N THR A 66 15.61 6.63 -8.35
CA THR A 66 16.99 6.55 -7.84
C THR A 66 17.37 7.84 -7.12
N ARG A 67 18.01 7.70 -5.96
CA ARG A 67 18.51 8.81 -5.16
C ARG A 67 20.03 8.71 -5.11
N TYR A 68 20.70 9.65 -5.77
CA TYR A 68 22.16 9.70 -5.80
C TYR A 68 22.70 10.62 -4.71
N LEU A 69 23.88 10.29 -4.19
CA LEU A 69 24.77 11.26 -3.56
C LEU A 69 25.38 12.10 -4.68
N LEU A 70 24.79 13.27 -4.93
CA LEU A 70 25.14 14.12 -6.07
C LEU A 70 26.50 14.79 -5.92
N ASN A 71 27.24 14.84 -7.01
CA ASN A 71 28.48 15.61 -7.06
C ASN A 71 28.19 17.09 -7.38
N TYR A 72 28.18 17.93 -6.35
CA TYR A 72 28.08 19.40 -6.47
C TYR A 72 29.46 20.10 -6.53
N GLY A 73 30.54 19.33 -6.72
CA GLY A 73 31.91 19.82 -6.79
C GLY A 73 32.72 19.58 -5.50
N PRO A 74 34.04 19.84 -5.55
CA PRO A 74 34.93 19.64 -4.42
C PRO A 74 34.47 20.40 -3.17
N HIS A 75 34.66 19.80 -1.99
CA HIS A 75 34.36 20.38 -0.68
C HIS A 75 32.88 20.72 -0.39
N PHE A 76 31.95 20.48 -1.31
CA PHE A 76 30.52 20.80 -1.09
C PHE A 76 29.97 20.22 0.22
N TYR A 77 30.24 18.95 0.52
CA TYR A 77 29.75 18.30 1.75
C TYR A 77 30.43 18.78 3.04
N THR A 78 31.44 19.64 2.93
CA THR A 78 32.09 20.30 4.08
C THR A 78 31.76 21.80 4.17
N THR A 79 31.57 22.49 3.05
CA THR A 79 31.38 23.95 3.00
C THR A 79 29.95 24.38 2.70
N GLY A 80 29.14 23.51 2.10
CA GLY A 80 27.80 23.82 1.60
C GLY A 80 27.76 24.68 0.32
N ILE A 81 28.92 25.04 -0.26
CA ILE A 81 29.02 25.91 -1.43
C ILE A 81 29.22 25.04 -2.69
N PRO A 82 28.25 24.96 -3.61
CA PRO A 82 28.39 24.15 -4.82
C PRO A 82 29.27 24.86 -5.85
N THR A 83 30.24 24.15 -6.41
CA THR A 83 31.05 24.63 -7.56
C THR A 83 30.61 23.99 -8.88
N ILE A 84 29.77 22.96 -8.83
CA ILE A 84 29.11 22.32 -9.98
C ILE A 84 27.60 22.42 -9.75
N ASN A 85 26.92 23.25 -10.56
CA ASN A 85 25.47 23.43 -10.48
C ASN A 85 24.89 23.74 -11.88
N PRO A 86 24.00 22.91 -12.44
CA PRO A 86 23.46 21.68 -11.85
C PRO A 86 24.51 20.55 -11.82
N PRO A 87 24.35 19.55 -10.93
CA PRO A 87 25.12 18.30 -10.99
C PRO A 87 24.98 17.65 -12.37
N THR A 88 26.05 17.02 -12.85
CA THR A 88 26.06 16.34 -14.14
C THR A 88 25.38 14.97 -14.03
N PHE A 89 24.45 14.70 -14.95
CA PHE A 89 23.78 13.41 -15.08
C PHE A 89 23.94 12.88 -16.51
N THR A 90 24.16 11.58 -16.60
CA THR A 90 24.29 10.84 -17.86
C THR A 90 23.20 9.77 -17.96
N PRO A 91 22.52 9.65 -19.11
CA PRO A 91 21.63 8.53 -19.38
C PRO A 91 22.37 7.17 -19.32
N PRO A 92 21.72 6.09 -18.85
CA PRO A 92 20.39 6.07 -18.24
C PRO A 92 20.36 6.80 -16.89
N TYR A 93 19.26 7.48 -16.58
CA TYR A 93 19.19 8.30 -15.36
C TYR A 93 18.97 7.47 -14.08
N GLN A 94 18.33 6.31 -14.19
CA GLN A 94 18.04 5.42 -13.06
C GLN A 94 19.12 4.36 -12.90
N ASP A 95 19.47 4.03 -11.66
CA ASP A 95 20.41 2.97 -11.29
C ASP A 95 21.78 3.00 -12.02
N ASN A 96 22.25 4.19 -12.42
CA ASN A 96 23.49 4.39 -13.17
C ASN A 96 24.61 4.88 -12.24
N PRO A 97 25.61 4.04 -11.91
CA PRO A 97 26.68 4.41 -10.99
C PRO A 97 27.58 5.55 -11.52
N ALA A 98 27.52 5.88 -12.82
CA ALA A 98 28.20 7.06 -13.37
C ALA A 98 27.65 8.38 -12.82
N ASN A 99 26.41 8.38 -12.30
CA ASN A 99 25.77 9.54 -11.69
C ASN A 99 26.06 9.66 -10.17
N GLY A 100 26.89 8.77 -9.63
CA GLY A 100 27.36 8.78 -8.24
C GLY A 100 26.87 7.59 -7.40
N PRO A 101 27.27 7.53 -6.12
CA PRO A 101 26.77 6.53 -5.18
C PRO A 101 25.25 6.61 -5.02
N ILE A 102 24.58 5.46 -4.90
CA ILE A 102 23.12 5.37 -4.80
C ILE A 102 22.72 5.09 -3.35
N TYR A 103 21.81 5.91 -2.82
CA TYR A 103 21.13 5.60 -1.56
C TYR A 103 20.17 4.43 -1.76
N PRO A 104 20.25 3.38 -0.92
CA PRO A 104 19.36 2.25 -1.03
C PRO A 104 17.92 2.70 -0.80
N SER A 105 17.03 2.24 -1.68
CA SER A 105 15.59 2.42 -1.54
C SER A 105 14.96 1.15 -1.01
N PHE A 106 13.95 1.30 -0.16
CA PHE A 106 13.18 0.18 0.39
C PHE A 106 11.70 0.50 0.30
N VAL A 107 10.89 -0.55 0.17
CA VAL A 107 9.44 -0.46 0.05
C VAL A 107 8.78 -1.44 1.02
N PRO A 108 7.49 -1.23 1.35
CA PRO A 108 6.76 -2.17 2.20
C PRO A 108 6.73 -3.58 1.59
N LYS A 109 6.86 -4.58 2.47
CA LYS A 109 6.64 -5.99 2.12
C LYS A 109 5.14 -6.29 2.02
N THR A 110 4.76 -7.20 1.12
CA THR A 110 3.36 -7.61 0.94
C THR A 110 3.08 -9.00 1.47
N ASP A 111 1.80 -9.28 1.75
CA ASP A 111 1.28 -10.62 1.94
C ASP A 111 1.15 -11.36 0.59
N ALA A 112 0.65 -12.60 0.64
CA ALA A 112 0.43 -13.44 -0.54
C ALA A 112 -0.58 -12.82 -1.54
N ASP A 113 -1.36 -11.85 -1.09
CA ASP A 113 -2.33 -11.14 -1.90
C ASP A 113 -1.77 -9.85 -2.49
N GLY A 114 -0.52 -9.50 -2.20
CA GLY A 114 0.10 -8.26 -2.66
C GLY A 114 -0.34 -7.03 -1.88
N ASN A 115 -0.99 -7.19 -0.73
CA ASN A 115 -1.32 -6.10 0.18
C ASN A 115 -0.19 -5.89 1.19
N ASP A 116 0.15 -4.63 1.50
CA ASP A 116 1.21 -4.33 2.46
C ASP A 116 0.91 -4.92 3.85
N ILE A 117 1.92 -5.55 4.47
CA ILE A 117 1.77 -6.19 5.80
C ILE A 117 1.93 -5.21 6.96
N ALA A 118 2.54 -4.06 6.68
CA ALA A 118 2.76 -2.97 7.63
C ALA A 118 1.92 -1.75 7.24
N GLY A 119 1.94 -0.73 8.09
CA GLY A 119 1.05 0.43 7.99
C GLY A 119 -0.28 0.20 8.71
N ILE A 120 -1.12 1.24 8.72
CA ILE A 120 -2.47 1.15 9.26
C ILE A 120 -3.34 0.49 8.19
N ARG A 121 -3.53 -0.82 8.31
CA ARG A 121 -4.36 -1.61 7.39
C ARG A 121 -5.84 -1.27 7.60
N LEU A 122 -6.43 -0.55 6.66
CA LEU A 122 -7.86 -0.21 6.63
C LEU A 122 -8.74 -1.48 6.60
N PRO A 123 -10.05 -1.40 6.91
CA PRO A 123 -10.94 -2.56 6.85
C PRO A 123 -10.86 -3.32 5.53
N GLU A 124 -10.82 -2.58 4.41
CA GLU A 124 -10.62 -3.07 3.05
C GLU A 124 -9.32 -3.88 2.87
N VAL A 125 -8.27 -3.60 3.64
CA VAL A 125 -6.95 -4.28 3.55
C VAL A 125 -6.83 -5.43 4.55
N GLN A 126 -7.57 -5.37 5.66
CA GLN A 126 -7.65 -6.48 6.63
C GLN A 126 -8.59 -7.60 6.15
N VAL A 127 -9.65 -7.25 5.43
CA VAL A 127 -10.62 -8.19 4.85
C VAL A 127 -10.74 -7.93 3.33
N PRO A 128 -9.70 -8.25 2.55
CA PRO A 128 -9.57 -7.79 1.18
C PRO A 128 -10.53 -8.47 0.20
N LEU A 129 -11.05 -7.67 -0.72
CA LEU A 129 -11.74 -8.10 -1.95
C LEU A 129 -10.86 -7.87 -3.19
N ALA A 130 -9.68 -7.27 -2.99
CA ALA A 130 -8.73 -6.89 -4.01
C ALA A 130 -7.33 -6.73 -3.41
N THR A 131 -6.34 -6.59 -4.27
CA THR A 131 -5.05 -6.00 -3.91
C THR A 131 -5.14 -4.48 -4.04
N TYR A 132 -4.67 -3.77 -3.01
CA TYR A 132 -4.62 -2.32 -2.96
C TYR A 132 -3.15 -1.88 -2.86
N THR A 133 -2.59 -1.42 -3.98
CA THR A 133 -1.18 -1.00 -4.00
C THR A 133 -1.04 0.50 -3.77
N GLY A 134 0.05 0.90 -3.13
CA GLY A 134 0.48 2.30 -3.04
C GLY A 134 1.26 2.80 -4.25
N TRP A 135 1.28 2.04 -5.35
CA TRP A 135 2.02 2.36 -6.57
C TRP A 135 1.23 1.97 -7.81
N ALA A 136 1.41 2.71 -8.90
CA ALA A 136 0.88 2.37 -10.23
C ALA A 136 1.92 2.66 -11.31
N LEU A 137 1.68 2.12 -12.50
CA LEU A 137 2.43 2.49 -13.71
C LEU A 137 1.49 3.28 -14.63
N ARG A 138 2.05 4.24 -15.36
CA ARG A 138 1.31 4.95 -16.40
C ARG A 138 0.91 3.97 -17.51
N ALA A 139 -0.20 4.29 -18.19
CA ALA A 139 -0.65 3.61 -19.40
C ALA A 139 -0.33 4.47 -20.64
N GLY A 140 -0.47 3.88 -21.83
CA GLY A 140 -0.30 4.61 -23.10
C GLY A 140 1.17 4.84 -23.47
N PRO A 141 1.48 5.93 -24.21
CA PRO A 141 2.83 6.19 -24.73
C PRO A 141 3.90 6.35 -23.64
N GLN A 142 3.51 6.72 -22.41
CA GLN A 142 4.38 6.80 -21.24
C GLN A 142 4.34 5.52 -20.40
N GLY A 143 3.92 4.40 -21.01
CA GLY A 143 3.73 3.11 -20.36
C GLY A 143 4.99 2.62 -19.65
N GLY A 144 4.83 2.16 -18.41
CA GLY A 144 5.94 1.65 -17.61
C GLY A 144 6.62 2.69 -16.70
N ASP A 145 6.31 3.99 -16.86
CA ASP A 145 6.72 5.03 -15.92
C ASP A 145 5.90 5.00 -14.64
N GLY A 146 6.46 5.51 -13.55
CA GLY A 146 5.80 5.57 -12.24
C GLY A 146 4.60 6.52 -12.20
N CYS A 147 3.51 6.05 -11.63
CA CYS A 147 2.32 6.83 -11.27
C CYS A 147 2.04 6.66 -9.76
N GLU A 148 3.05 7.01 -8.96
CA GLU A 148 3.18 6.66 -7.54
C GLU A 148 2.03 7.18 -6.67
N GLY A 149 1.40 8.31 -7.04
CA GLY A 149 0.30 8.89 -6.26
C GLY A 149 -1.09 8.26 -6.46
N SER A 150 -1.28 7.42 -7.49
CA SER A 150 -2.61 6.89 -7.84
C SER A 150 -2.93 5.56 -7.15
N GLY A 151 -1.90 4.75 -6.87
CA GLY A 151 -2.07 3.36 -6.46
C GLY A 151 -2.88 2.52 -7.46
N GLN A 152 -3.15 1.27 -7.11
CA GLN A 152 -4.03 0.41 -7.91
C GLN A 152 -5.06 -0.31 -7.05
N TYR A 153 -6.21 -0.55 -7.67
CA TYR A 153 -7.18 -1.55 -7.25
C TYR A 153 -7.17 -2.71 -8.24
N ILE A 154 -6.75 -3.89 -7.77
CA ILE A 154 -6.63 -5.10 -8.58
C ILE A 154 -7.58 -6.15 -7.98
N PRO A 155 -8.80 -6.32 -8.53
CA PRO A 155 -9.82 -7.19 -7.94
C PRO A 155 -9.32 -8.63 -7.83
N PHE A 156 -9.76 -9.34 -6.78
CA PHE A 156 -9.61 -10.78 -6.72
C PHE A 156 -10.55 -11.47 -7.73
N PRO A 157 -10.21 -12.67 -8.20
CA PRO A 157 -11.17 -13.50 -8.92
C PRO A 157 -12.43 -13.70 -8.07
N LYS A 158 -13.62 -13.66 -8.67
CA LYS A 158 -14.86 -13.83 -7.92
C LYS A 158 -15.01 -15.28 -7.46
N THR A 159 -14.81 -16.22 -8.38
CA THR A 159 -14.97 -17.66 -8.14
C THR A 159 -13.66 -18.43 -8.26
N LYS A 160 -13.64 -19.67 -7.75
CA LYS A 160 -12.53 -20.59 -7.97
C LYS A 160 -12.30 -20.86 -9.46
N ALA A 161 -13.39 -20.96 -10.23
CA ALA A 161 -13.31 -21.17 -11.67
C ALA A 161 -12.60 -19.99 -12.36
N ASP A 162 -12.96 -18.74 -12.01
CA ASP A 162 -12.32 -17.54 -12.56
C ASP A 162 -10.83 -17.49 -12.21
N ARG A 163 -10.47 -17.87 -10.98
CA ARG A 163 -9.07 -17.92 -10.52
C ARG A 163 -8.26 -18.92 -11.35
N LEU A 164 -8.78 -20.13 -11.54
CA LEU A 164 -8.10 -21.17 -12.31
C LEU A 164 -8.00 -20.79 -13.80
N ALA A 165 -9.06 -20.21 -14.37
CA ALA A 165 -9.08 -19.80 -15.78
C ALA A 165 -8.10 -18.65 -16.07
N SER A 166 -7.96 -17.70 -15.13
CA SER A 166 -7.01 -16.59 -15.27
C SER A 166 -5.57 -16.96 -14.87
N GLY A 167 -5.38 -18.01 -14.08
CA GLY A 167 -4.08 -18.36 -13.49
C GLY A 167 -3.67 -17.45 -12.33
N ASP A 168 -4.62 -16.78 -11.70
CA ASP A 168 -4.35 -15.89 -10.56
C ASP A 168 -3.91 -16.71 -9.33
N PRO A 169 -2.75 -16.40 -8.72
CA PRO A 169 -2.28 -17.13 -7.55
C PRO A 169 -3.09 -16.82 -6.27
N ARG A 170 -3.82 -15.70 -6.22
CA ARG A 170 -4.56 -15.25 -5.05
C ARG A 170 -5.87 -16.00 -4.94
N MET A 171 -6.27 -16.44 -3.74
CA MET A 171 -7.58 -17.08 -3.53
C MET A 171 -8.71 -16.17 -4.01
N SER A 172 -9.72 -16.77 -4.64
CA SER A 172 -10.93 -16.06 -5.05
C SER A 172 -11.76 -15.58 -3.85
N ILE A 173 -12.67 -14.65 -4.09
CA ILE A 173 -13.60 -14.15 -3.07
C ILE A 173 -14.48 -15.29 -2.52
N GLU A 174 -14.96 -16.16 -3.40
CA GLU A 174 -15.69 -17.39 -3.05
C GLU A 174 -14.87 -18.30 -2.14
N GLU A 175 -13.62 -18.62 -2.51
CA GLU A 175 -12.75 -19.49 -1.71
C GLU A 175 -12.39 -18.90 -0.34
N ARG A 176 -12.36 -17.56 -0.22
CA ARG A 176 -12.01 -16.87 1.04
C ARG A 176 -13.14 -16.80 2.03
N TYR A 177 -14.33 -16.43 1.55
CA TYR A 177 -15.42 -16.05 2.44
C TYR A 177 -16.64 -16.95 2.28
N GLY A 178 -16.85 -17.57 1.11
CA GLY A 178 -18.01 -18.39 0.79
C GLY A 178 -19.32 -17.62 0.68
N ASN A 179 -19.68 -16.83 1.69
CA ASN A 179 -20.93 -16.07 1.78
C ASN A 179 -20.75 -14.70 2.44
N VAL A 180 -21.79 -13.87 2.31
CA VAL A 180 -21.80 -12.52 2.87
C VAL A 180 -21.75 -12.49 4.40
N GLU A 181 -22.28 -13.50 5.09
CA GLU A 181 -22.28 -13.57 6.55
C GLU A 181 -20.87 -13.72 7.12
N THR A 182 -20.05 -14.57 6.49
CA THR A 182 -18.66 -14.79 6.87
C THR A 182 -17.83 -13.53 6.61
N TYR A 183 -17.96 -12.94 5.43
CA TYR A 183 -17.32 -11.66 5.11
C TYR A 183 -17.72 -10.55 6.10
N SER A 184 -19.01 -10.41 6.39
CA SER A 184 -19.52 -9.43 7.34
C SER A 184 -18.96 -9.63 8.74
N SER A 185 -18.89 -10.87 9.21
CA SER A 185 -18.36 -11.20 10.54
C SER A 185 -16.87 -10.86 10.66
N LEU A 186 -16.06 -11.20 9.65
CA LEU A 186 -14.64 -10.85 9.60
C LEU A 186 -14.43 -9.33 9.54
N LEU A 187 -15.23 -8.64 8.72
CA LEU A 187 -15.17 -7.19 8.56
C LEU A 187 -15.53 -6.46 9.86
N GLN A 188 -16.58 -6.90 10.57
CA GLN A 188 -16.94 -6.37 11.88
C GLN A 188 -15.80 -6.54 12.89
N ASN A 189 -15.14 -7.71 12.89
CA ASN A 189 -14.02 -7.96 13.79
C ASN A 189 -12.81 -7.07 13.47
N ALA A 190 -12.48 -6.89 12.19
CA ALA A 190 -11.42 -5.98 11.75
C ALA A 190 -11.69 -4.52 12.18
N ILE A 191 -12.92 -4.04 11.99
CA ILE A 191 -13.34 -2.70 12.39
C ILE A 191 -13.28 -2.53 13.92
N LYS A 192 -13.79 -3.50 14.69
CA LYS A 192 -13.71 -3.48 16.17
C LYS A 192 -12.26 -3.43 16.64
N ASN A 193 -11.37 -4.18 15.99
CA ASN A 193 -9.94 -4.14 16.29
C ASN A 193 -9.33 -2.77 16.01
N LEU A 194 -9.66 -2.12 14.89
CA LEU A 194 -9.20 -0.76 14.58
C LEU A 194 -9.67 0.27 15.60
N VAL A 195 -10.92 0.17 16.06
CA VAL A 195 -11.44 1.01 17.15
C VAL A 195 -10.67 0.79 18.44
N ARG A 196 -10.49 -0.49 18.84
CA ARG A 196 -9.74 -0.84 20.06
C ARG A 196 -8.29 -0.35 20.00
N SER A 197 -7.67 -0.41 18.83
CA SER A 197 -6.29 0.06 18.61
C SER A 197 -6.18 1.58 18.45
N GLY A 198 -7.28 2.32 18.52
CA GLY A 198 -7.28 3.79 18.39
C GLY A 198 -7.06 4.31 16.97
N PHE A 199 -7.15 3.44 15.95
CA PHE A 199 -7.03 3.81 14.53
C PHE A 199 -8.36 4.10 13.85
N LEU A 200 -9.48 3.92 14.56
CA LEU A 200 -10.80 4.31 14.11
C LEU A 200 -11.62 4.82 15.29
N LEU A 201 -12.45 5.84 15.07
CA LEU A 201 -13.41 6.27 16.08
C LEU A 201 -14.64 5.36 16.06
N PRO A 202 -15.33 5.13 17.20
CA PRO A 202 -16.60 4.40 17.21
C PRO A 202 -17.63 4.96 16.22
N PHE A 203 -17.69 6.28 16.09
CA PHE A 203 -18.55 6.98 15.12
C PHE A 203 -18.25 6.58 13.66
N ASP A 204 -16.98 6.31 13.32
CA ASP A 204 -16.57 5.96 11.96
C ASP A 204 -16.73 4.45 11.66
N ALA A 205 -16.91 3.62 12.70
CA ALA A 205 -17.02 2.17 12.56
C ALA A 205 -18.27 1.75 11.76
N ASP A 206 -19.43 2.34 12.08
CA ASP A 206 -20.70 1.98 11.41
C ASP A 206 -20.71 2.41 9.94
N ALA A 207 -20.14 3.58 9.65
CA ALA A 207 -19.97 4.07 8.29
C ALA A 207 -19.02 3.18 7.48
N ALA A 208 -17.89 2.77 8.08
CA ALA A 208 -16.93 1.86 7.45
C ALA A 208 -17.55 0.48 7.15
N LEU A 209 -18.32 -0.07 8.10
CA LEU A 209 -19.02 -1.34 7.93
C LEU A 209 -20.05 -1.25 6.79
N SER A 210 -20.90 -0.24 6.83
CA SER A 210 -21.96 -0.03 5.85
C SER A 210 -21.40 0.18 4.45
N LYS A 211 -20.36 1.00 4.30
CA LYS A 211 -19.65 1.23 3.02
C LYS A 211 -19.15 -0.09 2.43
N ASN A 212 -18.43 -0.87 3.22
CA ASN A 212 -17.78 -2.10 2.77
C ASN A 212 -18.78 -3.22 2.45
N LEU A 213 -19.84 -3.39 3.25
CA LEU A 213 -20.91 -4.34 2.97
C LEU A 213 -21.69 -3.96 1.70
N ASN A 214 -22.04 -2.68 1.56
CA ASN A 214 -22.73 -2.19 0.36
C ASN A 214 -21.89 -2.38 -0.90
N ASN A 215 -20.56 -2.20 -0.80
CA ASN A 215 -19.65 -2.47 -1.92
C ASN A 215 -19.68 -3.95 -2.33
N ALA A 216 -19.58 -4.87 -1.37
CA ALA A 216 -19.62 -6.31 -1.65
C ALA A 216 -20.97 -6.75 -2.28
N LEU A 217 -22.08 -6.25 -1.72
CA LEU A 217 -23.43 -6.58 -2.17
C LEU A 217 -23.77 -6.01 -3.55
N LYS A 218 -23.48 -4.73 -3.80
CA LYS A 218 -23.79 -4.07 -5.09
C LYS A 218 -23.05 -4.68 -6.26
N ASN A 219 -21.84 -5.20 -6.02
CA ASN A 219 -21.01 -5.81 -7.06
C ASN A 219 -21.22 -7.33 -7.21
N GLY A 220 -22.17 -7.90 -6.45
CA GLY A 220 -22.49 -9.33 -6.49
C GLY A 220 -21.26 -10.20 -6.24
N LEU A 221 -20.38 -9.79 -5.32
CA LEU A 221 -19.11 -10.48 -5.08
C LEU A 221 -19.27 -11.73 -4.23
N LEU A 222 -20.35 -11.83 -3.46
CA LEU A 222 -20.65 -12.93 -2.57
C LEU A 222 -22.14 -13.29 -2.69
N PRO A 223 -22.48 -14.60 -2.68
CA PRO A 223 -23.87 -15.00 -2.60
C PRO A 223 -24.48 -14.55 -1.27
N LYS A 224 -25.74 -14.10 -1.35
CA LYS A 224 -26.66 -14.16 -0.20
C LYS A 224 -27.03 -15.64 -0.08
N LYS A 225 -26.93 -16.22 1.12
CA LYS A 225 -27.18 -17.64 1.41
C LYS A 225 -28.13 -18.36 0.47
#